data_AF-A0A6V8Q458-F1
#
_entry.id   AF-A0A6V8Q458-F1
#
_cell.length_a   1.000
_cell.length_b   1.000
_cell.length_c   1.000
_cell.angle_alpha   90.00
_cell.angle_beta   90.00
_cell.angle_gamma   90.00
#
_symmetry.space_group_name_H-M   'P 1'
#
loop_
_entity.id
_entity.type
_entity.pdbx_description
1 polymer ?
#
loop_
_entity_poly.entity_id
_entity_poly.type
_entity_poly.pdbx_seq_one_letter_code
_entity_poly.pdbx_strand_id
1 'polypeptide(L)'
;MIKGFKIGHYTDQKALTGCTVILCPEGAVCGVDVRGGAPGTRETDLLSPTCMVEKVHALVLSGGSAFGLAAADGVMRYLEEKGIGFDTRYARVPIVPAAILFDLNVGDPKVRPGPQEGYEACRNASSDEKTGSVGAGTGATVGKILGPASMMKAGLGAHKMVLAGQVEVEALVAVNAFG
;
A
#
# COMPACT_ATOMS: atom_id res chain seq x y z
N MET A 1 1.86 -9.02 11.63
CA MET A 1 2.98 -9.07 10.66
C MET A 1 3.76 -10.38 10.71
N ILE A 2 3.99 -11.00 9.55
CA ILE A 2 4.95 -12.08 9.30
C ILE A 2 6.39 -11.57 9.53
N LYS A 3 7.26 -12.43 10.06
CA LYS A 3 8.68 -12.10 10.31
C LYS A 3 9.37 -11.63 9.02
N GLY A 4 10.15 -10.56 9.11
CA GLY A 4 10.85 -9.96 7.97
C GLY A 4 10.05 -8.85 7.28
N PHE A 5 8.76 -8.73 7.58
CA PHE A 5 7.91 -7.63 7.12
C PHE A 5 7.67 -6.61 8.22
N LYS A 6 7.51 -5.35 7.82
CA LYS A 6 6.98 -4.28 8.68
C LYS A 6 5.86 -3.57 7.95
N ILE A 7 4.91 -3.03 8.71
CA ILE A 7 3.82 -2.22 8.18
C ILE A 7 3.83 -0.85 8.81
N GLY A 8 3.65 0.18 8.00
CA GLY A 8 3.62 1.57 8.43
C GLY A 8 2.53 2.35 7.74
N HIS A 9 2.07 3.41 8.40
CA HIS A 9 0.94 4.21 7.93
C HIS A 9 1.27 5.70 8.03
N TYR A 10 0.80 6.44 7.03
CA TYR A 10 0.49 7.86 7.15
C TYR A 10 -1.03 8.02 7.13
N THR A 11 -1.57 8.78 8.07
CA THR A 11 -3.02 8.91 8.27
C THR A 11 -3.39 10.38 8.48
N ASP A 12 -4.22 10.92 7.60
CA ASP A 12 -4.82 12.24 7.77
C ASP A 12 -6.31 12.09 8.09
N GLN A 13 -6.64 12.22 9.38
CA GLN A 13 -8.03 12.15 9.87
C GLN A 13 -8.87 13.37 9.51
N LYS A 14 -8.24 14.48 9.09
CA LYS A 14 -8.96 15.71 8.69
C LYS A 14 -9.32 15.67 7.21
N ALA A 15 -8.35 15.31 6.36
CA ALA A 15 -8.57 15.14 4.93
C ALA A 15 -9.23 13.80 4.58
N LEU A 16 -9.35 12.88 5.55
CA LEU A 16 -9.92 11.54 5.40
C LEU A 16 -9.22 10.74 4.30
N THR A 17 -7.89 10.69 4.37
CA THR A 17 -7.05 9.94 3.42
C THR A 17 -5.76 9.45 4.10
N GLY A 18 -4.98 8.64 3.39
CA GLY A 18 -3.74 8.10 3.91
C GLY A 18 -3.10 7.04 3.02
N CYS A 19 -1.91 6.58 3.40
CA CYS A 19 -1.24 5.48 2.73
C CYS A 19 -0.67 4.48 3.73
N THR A 20 -0.63 3.22 3.30
CA THR A 20 -0.06 2.09 4.03
C THR A 20 1.11 1.55 3.24
N VAL A 21 2.26 1.35 3.90
CA VAL A 21 3.46 0.78 3.31
C VAL A 21 3.78 -0.53 4.00
N ILE A 22 3.91 -1.60 3.24
CA ILE A 22 4.47 -2.87 3.69
C ILE A 22 5.93 -2.88 3.26
N LEU A 23 6.86 -2.89 4.22
CA LEU A 23 8.29 -2.97 3.97
C LEU A 23 8.78 -4.42 4.08
N CYS A 24 9.60 -4.82 3.11
CA CYS A 24 10.35 -6.08 3.13
C CYS A 24 11.82 -5.81 2.75
N PRO A 25 12.63 -5.28 3.68
CA PRO A 25 14.00 -4.82 3.39
C PRO A 25 14.95 -5.88 2.80
N GLU A 26 14.72 -7.15 3.12
CA GLU A 26 15.51 -8.28 2.60
C GLU A 26 15.06 -8.74 1.20
N GLY A 27 14.00 -8.11 0.67
CA GLY A 27 13.34 -8.45 -0.58
C GLY A 27 12.36 -9.60 -0.43
N ALA A 28 11.21 -9.51 -1.10
CA ALA A 28 10.20 -10.57 -1.16
C ALA A 28 9.81 -10.88 -2.60
N VAL A 29 9.65 -12.16 -2.93
CA VAL A 29 9.06 -12.57 -4.22
C VAL A 29 7.62 -12.05 -4.28
N CYS A 30 7.25 -11.43 -5.39
CA CYS A 30 5.95 -10.79 -5.52
C CYS A 30 5.34 -11.06 -6.90
N GLY A 31 4.05 -11.37 -6.90
CA GLY A 31 3.21 -11.39 -8.08
C GLY A 31 2.00 -10.49 -7.88
N VAL A 32 1.28 -10.18 -8.97
CA VAL A 32 0.10 -9.32 -8.93
C VAL A 32 -1.02 -9.86 -9.80
N ASP A 33 -2.27 -9.65 -9.35
CA ASP A 33 -3.47 -9.88 -10.14
C ASP A 33 -4.39 -8.65 -10.04
N VAL A 34 -4.67 -8.01 -11.17
CA VAL A 34 -5.48 -6.78 -11.25
C VAL A 34 -6.79 -7.10 -11.96
N ARG A 35 -7.91 -7.06 -11.21
CA ARG A 35 -9.23 -7.49 -11.71
C ARG A 35 -10.27 -6.38 -11.85
N GLY A 36 -10.07 -5.24 -11.19
CA GLY A 36 -11.00 -4.11 -11.28
C GLY A 36 -10.97 -3.45 -12.65
N GLY A 37 -12.12 -2.91 -13.09
CA GLY A 37 -12.23 -2.24 -14.40
C GLY A 37 -11.62 -0.84 -14.50
N ALA A 38 -11.24 -0.24 -13.36
CA ALA A 38 -10.59 1.06 -13.28
C ALA A 38 -9.39 1.02 -12.32
N PRO A 39 -8.33 0.27 -12.66
CA PRO A 39 -7.16 0.16 -11.79
C PRO A 39 -6.33 1.44 -11.81
N GLY A 40 -5.68 1.74 -10.68
CA GLY A 40 -4.56 2.67 -10.61
C GLY A 40 -3.40 1.96 -9.95
N THR A 41 -2.36 1.69 -10.72
CA THR A 41 -1.22 0.89 -10.28
C THR A 41 0.11 1.48 -10.74
N ARG A 42 1.18 1.08 -10.06
CA ARG A 42 2.57 1.37 -10.42
C ARG A 42 3.39 0.08 -10.37
N GLU A 43 4.30 -0.06 -11.32
CA GLU A 43 5.32 -1.14 -11.37
C GLU A 43 4.75 -2.58 -11.41
N THR A 44 3.50 -2.75 -11.85
CA THR A 44 2.88 -4.08 -11.94
C THR A 44 3.45 -4.95 -13.05
N ASP A 45 3.89 -4.37 -14.17
CA ASP A 45 4.48 -5.12 -15.29
C ASP A 45 5.77 -5.85 -14.88
N LEU A 46 6.56 -5.25 -13.98
CA LEU A 46 7.79 -5.85 -13.45
C LEU A 46 7.54 -7.11 -12.62
N LEU A 47 6.31 -7.32 -12.14
CA LEU A 47 5.92 -8.48 -11.34
C LEU A 47 5.51 -9.68 -12.20
N SER A 48 5.60 -9.56 -13.53
CA SER A 48 5.49 -10.72 -14.40
C SER A 48 6.59 -11.75 -14.09
N PRO A 49 6.27 -13.04 -14.00
CA PRO A 49 7.28 -14.09 -13.75
C PRO A 49 8.32 -14.24 -14.89
N THR A 50 8.12 -13.54 -16.01
CA THR A 50 9.07 -13.49 -17.14
C THR A 50 10.05 -12.32 -17.06
N CYS A 51 9.90 -11.42 -16.10
CA CYS A 51 10.77 -10.27 -15.90
C CYS A 51 12.01 -10.61 -15.06
N MET A 52 13.05 -9.79 -15.17
CA MET A 52 14.33 -9.98 -14.48
C MET A 52 14.26 -9.73 -12.97
N VAL A 53 13.36 -8.85 -12.53
CA VAL A 53 13.24 -8.45 -11.13
C VAL A 53 12.40 -9.47 -10.39
N GLU A 54 13.04 -10.26 -9.53
CA GLU A 54 12.36 -11.32 -8.77
C GLU A 54 11.79 -10.84 -7.42
N LYS A 55 12.30 -9.72 -6.89
CA LYS A 55 12.01 -9.26 -5.53
C LYS A 55 11.59 -7.80 -5.47
N VAL A 56 10.56 -7.54 -4.68
CA VAL A 56 10.14 -6.18 -4.28
C VAL A 56 10.69 -5.86 -2.90
N HIS A 57 10.83 -4.58 -2.59
CA HIS A 57 11.39 -4.10 -1.31
C HIS A 57 10.35 -3.42 -0.43
N ALA A 58 9.25 -2.98 -1.04
CA ALA A 58 8.06 -2.51 -0.36
C ALA A 58 6.83 -2.64 -1.29
N LEU A 59 5.64 -2.54 -0.70
CA LEU A 59 4.37 -2.39 -1.42
C LEU A 59 3.61 -1.21 -0.81
N VAL A 60 2.97 -0.41 -1.66
CA VAL A 60 2.19 0.76 -1.24
C VAL A 60 0.71 0.57 -1.57
N LEU A 61 -0.14 0.77 -0.57
CA LEU A 61 -1.58 0.98 -0.75
C LEU A 61 -1.86 2.44 -0.40
N SER A 62 -2.55 3.19 -1.26
CA SER A 62 -2.80 4.61 -1.01
C SER A 62 -4.22 5.05 -1.37
N GLY A 63 -4.77 5.97 -0.57
CA GLY A 63 -5.86 6.84 -1.00
C GLY A 63 -5.41 7.87 -2.05
N GLY A 64 -6.30 8.78 -2.40
CA GLY A 64 -6.03 9.90 -3.32
C GLY A 64 -6.19 9.56 -4.80
N SER A 65 -6.75 8.39 -5.15
CA SER A 65 -6.84 7.91 -6.55
C SER A 65 -5.45 7.89 -7.23
N ALA A 66 -5.38 8.03 -8.55
CA ALA A 66 -4.14 7.93 -9.34
C ALA A 66 -3.02 8.84 -8.83
N PHE A 67 -3.37 9.99 -8.23
CA PHE A 67 -2.40 10.88 -7.60
C PHE A 67 -1.64 10.25 -6.43
N GLY A 68 -2.28 9.36 -5.67
CA GLY A 68 -1.68 8.68 -4.53
C GLY A 68 -0.53 7.74 -4.90
N LEU A 69 -0.38 7.41 -6.18
CA LEU A 69 0.79 6.65 -6.67
C LEU A 69 2.11 7.39 -6.39
N ALA A 70 2.08 8.71 -6.23
CA ALA A 70 3.24 9.52 -5.84
C ALA A 70 3.77 9.18 -4.44
N ALA A 71 2.98 8.53 -3.57
CA ALA A 71 3.48 8.02 -2.29
C ALA A 71 4.63 7.01 -2.48
N ALA A 72 4.65 6.26 -3.57
CA ALA A 72 5.73 5.33 -3.88
C ALA A 72 7.10 6.02 -4.03
N ASP A 73 7.14 7.27 -4.52
CA ASP A 73 8.40 8.01 -4.67
C ASP A 73 9.07 8.28 -3.30
N GLY A 74 8.25 8.55 -2.28
CA GLY A 74 8.68 8.67 -0.89
C GLY A 74 9.29 7.40 -0.32
N VAL A 75 8.64 6.28 -0.62
CA VAL A 75 9.09 4.95 -0.21
C VAL A 75 10.40 4.57 -0.92
N MET A 76 10.52 4.87 -2.21
CA MET A 76 11.77 4.70 -2.95
C MET A 76 12.90 5.50 -2.31
N ARG A 77 12.69 6.79 -2.03
CA ARG A 77 13.68 7.64 -1.35
C ARG A 77 14.12 7.05 -0.01
N TYR A 78 13.16 6.62 0.81
CA TYR A 78 13.45 6.00 2.11
C TYR A 78 14.31 4.73 2.00
N LEU A 79 14.04 3.88 1.00
CA LEU A 79 14.77 2.63 0.78
C LEU A 79 16.16 2.89 0.19
N GLU A 80 16.28 3.82 -0.75
CA GLU A 80 17.54 4.22 -1.37
C GLU A 80 18.53 4.78 -0.33
N GLU A 81 18.08 5.66 0.57
CA GLU A 81 18.88 6.20 1.68
C GLU A 81 19.43 5.10 2.61
N LYS A 82 18.80 3.93 2.62
CA LYS A 82 19.21 2.76 3.39
C LYS A 82 20.00 1.74 2.59
N GLY A 83 20.29 2.03 1.32
CA GLY A 83 20.99 1.12 0.41
C GLY A 83 20.18 -0.14 0.08
N ILE A 84 18.85 -0.09 0.18
CA ILE A 84 17.95 -1.21 -0.10
C ILE A 84 17.43 -1.08 -1.53
N GLY A 85 17.61 -2.11 -2.34
CA GLY A 85 17.15 -2.11 -3.72
C GLY A 85 17.82 -3.19 -4.56
N PHE A 86 17.31 -3.34 -5.78
CA PHE A 86 17.90 -4.15 -6.84
C PHE A 86 19.22 -3.53 -7.28
N ASP A 87 20.29 -4.33 -7.27
CA ASP A 87 21.61 -3.86 -7.68
C ASP A 87 21.73 -3.87 -9.20
N THR A 88 21.72 -2.68 -9.80
CA THR A 88 21.89 -2.49 -11.25
C THR A 88 23.36 -2.42 -11.68
N ARG A 89 24.32 -2.56 -10.75
CA ARG A 89 25.75 -2.25 -10.87
C ARG A 89 26.09 -0.75 -10.92
N TYR A 90 25.09 0.12 -11.14
CA TYR A 90 25.25 1.58 -11.14
C TYR A 90 24.64 2.23 -9.90
N ALA A 91 23.51 1.68 -9.44
CA ALA A 91 22.80 2.11 -8.24
C ALA A 91 21.94 0.97 -7.69
N ARG A 92 21.56 1.09 -6.42
CA ARG A 92 20.49 0.30 -5.80
C ARG A 92 19.16 0.93 -6.19
N VAL A 93 18.33 0.23 -6.96
CA VAL A 93 17.01 0.71 -7.38
C VAL A 93 15.94 -0.02 -6.55
N PRO A 94 15.25 0.66 -5.62
CA PRO A 94 14.12 0.08 -4.92
C PRO A 94 13.01 -0.29 -5.91
N ILE A 95 12.39 -1.44 -5.68
CA ILE A 95 11.24 -1.92 -6.48
C ILE A 95 10.02 -1.82 -5.58
N VAL A 96 9.10 -0.93 -5.92
CA VAL A 96 8.00 -0.49 -5.04
C VAL A 96 6.68 -0.44 -5.81
N PRO A 97 6.04 -1.61 -6.01
CA PRO A 97 4.70 -1.64 -6.58
C PRO A 97 3.71 -0.88 -5.71
N ALA A 98 2.75 -0.24 -6.36
CA ALA A 98 1.70 0.49 -5.67
C ALA A 98 0.33 0.24 -6.29
N ALA A 99 -0.70 0.31 -5.45
CA ALA A 99 -2.09 0.33 -5.86
C ALA A 99 -2.85 1.39 -5.08
N ILE A 100 -3.88 1.97 -5.71
CA ILE A 100 -4.66 3.05 -5.10
C ILE A 100 -6.14 2.72 -4.96
N LEU A 101 -6.80 3.51 -4.12
CA LEU A 101 -8.25 3.59 -4.02
C LEU A 101 -8.72 5.03 -4.15
N PHE A 102 -9.97 5.20 -4.57
CA PHE A 102 -10.62 6.51 -4.69
C PHE A 102 -11.33 6.88 -3.39
N ASP A 103 -10.85 7.91 -2.71
CA ASP A 103 -11.45 8.48 -1.48
C ASP A 103 -11.62 10.02 -1.56
N LEU A 104 -11.38 10.62 -2.74
CA LEU A 104 -11.47 12.06 -2.97
C LEU A 104 -12.88 12.64 -2.75
N ASN A 105 -13.90 11.78 -2.71
CA ASN A 105 -15.30 12.16 -2.45
C ASN A 105 -15.70 12.07 -0.96
N VAL A 106 -14.78 11.73 -0.06
CA VAL A 106 -15.06 11.53 1.36
C VAL A 106 -14.60 12.72 2.19
N GLY A 107 -13.35 13.16 2.01
CA GLY A 107 -12.78 14.32 2.71
C GLY A 107 -12.39 15.46 1.77
N ASP A 108 -11.21 16.07 1.99
CA ASP A 108 -10.74 17.18 1.17
C ASP A 108 -10.03 16.65 -0.09
N PRO A 109 -10.60 16.83 -1.30
CA PRO A 109 -10.00 16.32 -2.54
C PRO A 109 -8.68 17.00 -2.92
N LYS A 110 -8.30 18.09 -2.25
CA LYS A 110 -7.04 18.81 -2.48
C LYS A 110 -5.89 18.25 -1.64
N VAL A 111 -6.19 17.47 -0.60
CA VAL A 111 -5.18 16.84 0.26
C VAL A 111 -5.18 15.34 -0.02
N ARG A 112 -4.01 14.83 -0.39
CA ARG A 112 -3.83 13.44 -0.85
C ARG A 112 -2.41 12.97 -0.57
N PRO A 113 -2.18 11.68 -0.31
CA PRO A 113 -0.84 11.16 -0.09
C PRO A 113 0.08 11.44 -1.28
N GLY A 114 1.29 11.91 -0.98
CA GLY A 114 2.37 12.11 -1.93
C GLY A 114 3.70 11.60 -1.37
N PRO A 115 4.83 12.04 -1.95
CA PRO A 115 6.15 11.50 -1.59
C PRO A 115 6.48 11.68 -0.10
N GLN A 116 6.07 12.77 0.54
CA GLN A 116 6.38 12.96 1.96
C GLN A 116 5.58 11.99 2.84
N GLU A 117 4.31 11.76 2.51
CA GLU A 117 3.41 10.88 3.24
C GLU A 117 3.86 9.41 3.12
N GLY A 118 4.29 8.99 1.94
CA GLY A 118 4.89 7.67 1.73
C GLY A 118 6.16 7.46 2.54
N TYR A 119 7.04 8.47 2.58
CA TYR A 119 8.27 8.45 3.38
C TYR A 119 7.98 8.36 4.89
N GLU A 120 7.04 9.15 5.40
CA GLU A 120 6.64 9.10 6.81
C GLU A 120 5.96 7.77 7.17
N ALA A 121 5.17 7.18 6.26
CA ALA A 121 4.64 5.84 6.45
C ALA A 121 5.76 4.80 6.64
N CYS A 122 6.87 4.89 5.89
CA CYS A 122 8.03 4.03 6.10
C CYS A 122 8.71 4.25 7.46
N ARG A 123 8.83 5.51 7.91
CA ARG A 123 9.41 5.83 9.23
C ARG A 123 8.57 5.28 10.38
N ASN A 124 7.25 5.27 10.21
CA ASN A 124 6.30 4.74 11.17
C ASN A 124 6.19 3.21 11.12
N ALA A 125 6.92 2.54 10.22
CA ALA A 125 6.76 1.10 10.00
C ALA A 125 7.27 0.25 11.18
N SER A 126 6.43 -0.66 11.64
CA SER A 126 6.72 -1.55 12.77
C SER A 126 6.16 -2.95 12.52
N SER A 127 6.36 -3.87 13.47
CA SER A 127 5.72 -5.19 13.44
C SER A 127 4.29 -5.18 13.99
N ASP A 128 3.86 -4.06 14.60
CA ASP A 128 2.51 -3.86 15.12
C ASP A 128 1.59 -3.42 13.97
N GLU A 129 0.57 -4.23 13.72
CA GLU A 129 -0.37 -4.04 12.63
C GLU A 129 -1.63 -3.33 13.13
N LYS A 130 -1.88 -2.13 12.61
CA LYS A 130 -3.07 -1.34 12.95
C LYS A 130 -4.13 -1.52 11.88
N THR A 131 -5.39 -1.68 12.30
CA THR A 131 -6.55 -1.85 11.41
C THR A 131 -7.61 -0.77 11.67
N GLY A 132 -8.61 -0.67 10.81
CA GLY A 132 -9.67 0.33 10.84
C GLY A 132 -9.35 1.56 9.98
N SER A 133 -9.65 2.75 10.50
CA SER A 133 -9.52 4.05 9.79
C SER A 133 -8.08 4.58 9.80
N VAL A 134 -7.13 3.76 9.37
CA VAL A 134 -5.69 4.08 9.31
C VAL A 134 -5.12 3.84 7.92
N GLY A 135 -4.08 4.61 7.56
CA GLY A 135 -3.37 4.47 6.30
C GLY A 135 -4.31 4.57 5.10
N ALA A 136 -4.16 3.65 4.15
CA ALA A 136 -5.08 3.55 3.01
C ALA A 136 -6.55 3.35 3.41
N GLY A 137 -6.82 2.83 4.62
CA GLY A 137 -8.17 2.61 5.14
C GLY A 137 -8.87 3.89 5.63
N THR A 138 -8.17 5.02 5.77
CA THR A 138 -8.73 6.23 6.38
C THR A 138 -9.93 6.77 5.62
N GLY A 139 -9.82 6.97 4.31
CA GLY A 139 -10.91 7.41 3.44
C GLY A 139 -11.80 6.30 2.88
N ALA A 140 -11.52 5.04 3.23
CA ALA A 140 -12.15 3.91 2.59
C ALA A 140 -13.62 3.72 3.01
N THR A 141 -14.49 3.45 2.02
CA THR A 141 -15.95 3.30 2.15
C THR A 141 -16.50 2.17 1.26
N VAL A 142 -17.67 1.64 1.61
CA VAL A 142 -18.41 0.58 0.88
C VAL A 142 -19.90 0.95 0.74
N GLY A 143 -20.68 0.17 0.00
CA GLY A 143 -22.13 0.34 -0.12
C GLY A 143 -22.52 1.52 -1.03
N LYS A 144 -21.92 1.63 -2.21
CA LYS A 144 -21.99 2.82 -3.08
C LYS A 144 -23.09 2.74 -4.14
N ILE A 145 -23.81 1.62 -4.24
CA ILE A 145 -24.79 1.37 -5.30
C ILE A 145 -25.98 2.34 -5.30
N LEU A 146 -26.40 2.83 -4.13
CA LEU A 146 -27.49 3.81 -3.99
C LEU A 146 -26.97 5.26 -3.88
N GLY A 147 -25.69 5.47 -4.18
CA GLY A 147 -25.05 6.79 -4.17
C GLY A 147 -24.41 7.16 -2.83
N PRO A 148 -23.91 8.41 -2.71
CA PRO A 148 -23.07 8.82 -1.58
C PRO A 148 -23.73 8.69 -0.20
N ALA A 149 -25.05 8.84 -0.12
CA ALA A 149 -25.79 8.78 1.15
C ALA A 149 -25.87 7.37 1.76
N SER A 150 -25.68 6.31 0.96
CA SER A 150 -25.66 4.93 1.45
C SER A 150 -24.27 4.43 1.82
N MET A 151 -23.23 5.23 1.60
CA MET A 151 -21.86 4.83 1.87
C MET A 151 -21.65 4.57 3.35
N MET A 152 -21.04 3.44 3.67
CA MET A 152 -20.65 3.07 5.03
C MET A 152 -19.14 3.15 5.19
N LYS A 153 -18.69 3.52 6.38
CA LYS A 153 -17.27 3.51 6.71
C LYS A 153 -16.73 2.08 6.62
N ALA A 154 -15.64 1.92 5.90
CA ALA A 154 -14.86 0.69 5.84
C ALA A 154 -13.46 0.96 6.40
N GLY A 155 -12.43 0.25 5.95
CA GLY A 155 -11.07 0.52 6.43
C GLY A 155 -10.04 -0.51 5.98
N LEU A 156 -8.93 -0.48 6.69
CA LEU A 156 -7.87 -1.46 6.58
C LEU A 156 -8.19 -2.65 7.50
N GLY A 157 -8.25 -3.86 6.96
CA GLY A 157 -8.43 -5.09 7.71
C GLY A 157 -7.23 -6.00 7.54
N ALA A 158 -6.95 -6.81 8.55
CA ALA A 158 -5.86 -7.77 8.49
C ALA A 158 -6.18 -9.07 9.23
N HIS A 159 -5.57 -10.16 8.78
CA HIS A 159 -5.70 -11.47 9.44
C HIS A 159 -4.47 -12.33 9.17
N LYS A 160 -4.01 -13.05 10.19
CA LYS A 160 -2.87 -13.96 10.12
C LYS A 160 -3.28 -15.36 10.60
N MET A 161 -2.82 -16.38 9.88
CA MET A 161 -3.03 -17.79 10.21
C MET A 161 -1.72 -18.57 10.08
N VAL A 162 -1.56 -19.61 10.91
CA VAL A 162 -0.49 -20.60 10.78
C VAL A 162 -1.10 -21.89 10.22
N LEU A 163 -0.63 -22.32 9.06
CA LEU A 163 -1.00 -23.57 8.41
C LEU A 163 -0.20 -24.75 8.97
N ALA A 164 -0.60 -25.97 8.60
CA ALA A 164 0.17 -27.16 8.92
C ALA A 164 1.62 -27.02 8.42
N GLY A 165 2.59 -27.39 9.25
CA GLY A 165 4.02 -27.30 8.89
C GLY A 165 4.66 -25.93 9.09
N GLN A 166 4.12 -25.09 9.98
CA GLN A 166 4.68 -23.78 10.38
C GLN A 166 4.67 -22.70 9.29
N VAL A 167 3.92 -22.90 8.19
CA VAL A 167 3.73 -21.88 7.17
C VAL A 167 2.79 -20.80 7.69
N GLU A 168 3.26 -19.56 7.77
CA GLU A 168 2.43 -18.41 8.12
C GLU A 168 1.85 -17.75 6.87
N VAL A 169 0.57 -17.41 6.91
CA VAL A 169 -0.13 -16.64 5.87
C VAL A 169 -0.78 -15.43 6.52
N GLU A 170 -0.62 -14.27 5.92
CA GLU A 170 -1.19 -13.02 6.38
C GLU A 170 -1.83 -12.28 5.20
N ALA A 171 -3.02 -11.73 5.44
CA ALA A 171 -3.77 -10.95 4.48
C ALA A 171 -4.00 -9.55 5.05
N LEU A 172 -3.74 -8.52 4.25
CA LEU A 172 -4.03 -7.12 4.53
C LEU A 172 -4.91 -6.57 3.40
N VAL A 173 -6.01 -5.90 3.73
CA VAL A 173 -6.98 -5.41 2.75
C VAL A 173 -7.43 -4.00 3.09
N ALA A 174 -7.27 -3.04 2.18
CA ALA A 174 -7.93 -1.74 2.25
C ALA A 174 -9.25 -1.79 1.49
N VAL A 175 -10.38 -1.80 2.20
CA VAL A 175 -11.70 -2.09 1.61
C VAL A 175 -12.39 -0.80 1.18
N ASN A 176 -12.44 -0.54 -0.12
CA ASN A 176 -13.12 0.63 -0.71
C ASN A 176 -14.11 0.24 -1.82
N ALA A 177 -14.84 -0.85 -1.63
CA ALA A 177 -15.66 -1.48 -2.66
C ALA A 177 -16.82 -0.60 -3.15
N PHE A 178 -17.29 -0.88 -4.37
CA PHE A 178 -18.55 -0.34 -4.88
C PHE A 178 -19.77 -1.01 -4.23
N GLY A 179 -19.69 -2.34 -4.04
CA GLY A 179 -20.67 -3.12 -3.29
C GLY A 179 -20.71 -2.76 -1.81
#